data_AF-A0A3B8V3Z6-F1
#
_entry.id   AF-A0A3B8V3Z6-F1
#
_cell.length_a   1.000
_cell.length_b   1.000
_cell.length_c   1.000
_cell.angle_alpha   90.00
_cell.angle_beta   90.00
_cell.angle_gamma   90.00
#
_symmetry.space_group_name_H-M   'P 1'
#
loop_
_entity.id
_entity.type
_entity.pdbx_description
1 polymer ?
#
loop_
_entity_poly.entity_id
_entity_poly.type
_entity_poly.pdbx_seq_one_letter_code
_entity_poly.pdbx_strand_id
1 'polypeptide(L)'
;RYYLETAPGSGEYVTVETEVTGKKNFANLKVENPELWYPIGYGNHPLYRYKTELLRGDKVVSEKSGRIAFREVKLLEEPKNSSVLGYDFLINGKKVYIKGSDWVPAECFFGCMTDEKYEKLVRLAVRGNFNMLRVWGGGNFERDKFYDLCDENGVMVWQDFMYA
;
A
#
# COMPACT_ATOMS: atom_id res chain seq x y z
N ARG A 1 -18.18 -14.91 2.88
CA ARG A 1 -17.12 -15.21 3.87
C ARG A 1 -15.96 -14.26 3.66
N TYR A 2 -15.40 -13.73 4.74
CA TYR A 2 -14.25 -12.83 4.77
C TYR A 2 -13.17 -13.47 5.61
N TYR A 3 -11.94 -13.48 5.12
CA TYR A 3 -10.77 -14.03 5.78
C TYR A 3 -9.68 -12.95 5.83
N LEU A 4 -9.09 -12.74 6.99
CA LEU A 4 -7.96 -11.84 7.18
C LEU A 4 -6.93 -12.52 8.08
N GLU A 5 -5.70 -12.57 7.61
CA GLU A 5 -4.61 -13.22 8.32
C GLU A 5 -4.41 -12.59 9.72
N THR A 6 -4.12 -13.40 10.74
CA THR A 6 -3.92 -12.92 12.12
C THR A 6 -2.52 -12.36 12.35
N ALA A 7 -1.53 -12.88 11.62
CA ALA A 7 -0.13 -12.44 11.64
C ALA A 7 0.49 -12.64 10.25
N PRO A 8 1.44 -11.81 9.82
CA PRO A 8 1.99 -11.87 8.46
C PRO A 8 2.60 -13.25 8.15
N GLY A 9 2.04 -13.95 7.16
CA GLY A 9 2.53 -15.25 6.72
C GLY A 9 2.24 -16.41 7.69
N SER A 10 1.39 -16.23 8.71
CA SER A 10 1.03 -17.31 9.64
C SER A 10 0.16 -18.39 9.00
N GLY A 11 -0.62 -18.04 7.96
CA GLY A 11 -1.65 -18.93 7.41
C GLY A 11 -2.86 -19.13 8.33
N GLU A 12 -2.92 -18.44 9.47
CA GLU A 12 -4.07 -18.40 10.36
C GLU A 12 -4.95 -17.19 10.06
N TYR A 13 -6.28 -17.36 10.07
CA TYR A 13 -7.21 -16.32 9.63
C TYR A 13 -8.31 -16.06 10.65
N VAL A 14 -8.58 -14.78 10.91
CA VAL A 14 -9.88 -14.33 11.41
C VAL A 14 -10.88 -14.48 10.28
N THR A 15 -11.96 -15.21 10.55
CA THR A 15 -13.01 -15.47 9.56
C THR A 15 -14.34 -14.92 10.01
N VAL A 16 -15.04 -14.21 9.13
CA VAL A 16 -16.41 -13.74 9.35
C VAL A 16 -17.27 -14.19 8.19
N GLU A 17 -18.40 -14.82 8.51
CA GLU A 17 -19.47 -15.11 7.56
C GLU A 17 -20.67 -14.24 7.88
N THR A 18 -21.27 -13.65 6.85
CA THR A 18 -22.46 -12.82 6.99
C THR A 18 -23.31 -12.99 5.74
N GLU A 19 -24.62 -12.88 5.93
CA GLU A 19 -25.59 -12.92 4.84
C GLU A 19 -25.49 -11.64 4.01
N VAL A 20 -25.48 -11.80 2.69
CA VAL A 20 -25.39 -10.67 1.76
C VAL A 20 -26.80 -10.12 1.54
N THR A 21 -27.04 -8.89 1.98
CA THR A 21 -28.30 -8.16 1.82
C THR A 21 -28.09 -6.88 0.99
N GLY A 22 -29.04 -6.56 0.10
CA GLY A 22 -28.99 -5.34 -0.70
C GLY A 22 -27.73 -5.20 -1.57
N LYS A 23 -27.31 -3.95 -1.82
CA LYS A 23 -26.17 -3.61 -2.71
C LYS A 23 -24.84 -3.42 -1.98
N LYS A 24 -24.86 -3.16 -0.67
CA LYS A 24 -23.67 -2.88 0.15
C LYS A 24 -23.74 -3.66 1.46
N ASN A 25 -22.68 -4.38 1.77
CA ASN A 25 -22.56 -5.23 2.95
C ASN A 25 -21.27 -4.90 3.67
N PHE A 26 -21.33 -4.88 5.00
CA PHE A 26 -20.20 -4.55 5.86
C PHE A 26 -19.94 -5.70 6.82
N ALA A 27 -18.67 -6.04 6.99
CA ALA A 27 -18.20 -6.98 7.99
C ALA A 27 -16.99 -6.36 8.68
N ASN A 28 -16.96 -6.42 10.00
CA ASN A 28 -15.84 -5.94 10.79
C ASN A 28 -15.00 -7.13 11.22
N LEU A 29 -13.72 -7.11 10.87
CA LEU A 29 -12.73 -8.07 11.34
C LEU A 29 -11.78 -7.32 12.27
N LYS A 30 -11.40 -7.97 13.37
CA LYS A 30 -10.45 -7.42 14.33
C LYS A 30 -9.21 -8.31 14.36
N VAL A 31 -8.05 -7.72 14.12
CA VAL A 31 -6.74 -8.34 14.38
C VAL A 31 -6.22 -7.72 15.67
N GLU A 32 -5.98 -8.55 16.68
CA GLU A 32 -5.42 -8.09 17.95
C GLU A 32 -3.93 -7.82 17.79
N ASN A 33 -3.47 -6.65 18.23
CA ASN A 33 -2.04 -6.24 18.20
C ASN A 33 -1.36 -6.49 16.85
N PRO A 34 -1.87 -5.93 15.73
CA PRO A 34 -1.29 -6.17 14.42
C PRO A 34 0.14 -5.61 14.35
N GLU A 35 1.06 -6.38 13.76
CA GLU A 35 2.33 -5.85 13.28
C GLU A 35 2.07 -4.73 12.26
N LEU A 36 2.70 -3.58 12.49
CA LEU A 36 2.51 -2.38 11.67
C LEU A 36 3.54 -2.30 10.54
N TRP A 37 3.09 -1.86 9.38
CA TRP A 37 3.93 -1.55 8.24
C TRP A 37 4.65 -0.21 8.43
N TYR A 38 5.96 -0.20 8.20
CA TYR A 38 6.81 0.98 8.21
C TYR A 38 7.62 1.10 6.92
N PRO A 39 7.95 2.33 6.49
CA PRO A 39 8.84 2.54 5.37
C PRO A 39 10.26 2.05 5.68
N ILE A 40 11.02 1.77 4.63
CA ILE A 40 12.40 1.32 4.73
C ILE A 40 13.24 2.28 5.58
N GLY A 41 13.99 1.69 6.52
CA GLY A 41 14.79 2.41 7.52
C GLY A 41 14.05 2.80 8.80
N TYR A 42 12.73 2.56 8.90
CA TYR A 42 11.92 2.87 10.08
C TYR A 42 11.28 1.66 10.76
N GLY A 43 11.39 0.47 10.15
CA GLY A 43 10.89 -0.79 10.66
C GLY A 43 10.69 -1.82 9.55
N ASN A 44 10.00 -2.91 9.88
CA ASN A 44 9.56 -3.90 8.90
C ASN A 44 8.31 -3.41 8.16
N HIS A 45 8.02 -4.04 7.03
CA HIS A 45 6.87 -3.79 6.17
C HIS A 45 5.99 -5.05 6.04
N PRO A 46 5.39 -5.54 7.15
CA PRO A 46 4.51 -6.71 7.13
C PRO A 46 3.31 -6.51 6.20
N LEU A 47 2.99 -7.57 5.46
CA LEU A 47 1.82 -7.66 4.59
C LEU A 47 1.00 -8.89 4.99
N TYR A 48 -0.29 -8.66 5.23
CA TYR A 48 -1.26 -9.67 5.62
C TYR A 48 -2.04 -10.11 4.41
N ARG A 49 -2.37 -11.40 4.34
CA ARG A 49 -3.26 -11.91 3.30
C ARG A 49 -4.72 -11.68 3.67
N TYR A 50 -5.52 -11.26 2.72
CA TYR A 50 -6.98 -11.28 2.83
C TYR A 50 -7.59 -12.10 1.71
N LYS A 51 -8.77 -12.65 1.99
CA LYS A 51 -9.61 -13.34 1.02
C LYS A 51 -11.07 -13.04 1.29
N THR A 52 -11.85 -12.86 0.24
CA THR A 52 -13.29 -12.67 0.31
C THR A 52 -13.96 -13.61 -0.68
N GLU A 53 -14.94 -14.37 -0.21
CA GLU A 53 -15.70 -15.33 -0.99
C GLU A 53 -17.18 -14.96 -0.95
N LEU A 54 -17.81 -14.91 -2.12
CA LEU A 54 -19.26 -14.84 -2.27
C LEU A 54 -19.80 -16.25 -2.45
N LEU A 55 -20.82 -16.60 -1.66
CA LEU A 55 -21.42 -17.93 -1.67
C LEU A 55 -22.86 -17.91 -2.14
N ARG A 56 -23.28 -19.00 -2.79
CA ARG A 56 -24.68 -19.32 -3.07
C ARG A 56 -24.93 -20.74 -2.57
N GLY A 57 -25.61 -20.86 -1.42
CA GLY A 57 -25.57 -22.10 -0.64
C GLY A 57 -24.13 -22.40 -0.20
N ASP A 58 -23.69 -23.65 -0.34
CA ASP A 58 -22.32 -24.05 0.03
C ASP A 58 -21.28 -23.82 -1.09
N LYS A 59 -21.70 -23.28 -2.24
CA LYS A 59 -20.80 -23.08 -3.39
C LYS A 59 -20.23 -21.67 -3.40
N VAL A 60 -18.90 -21.56 -3.50
CA VAL A 60 -18.21 -20.30 -3.83
C VAL A 60 -18.51 -19.94 -5.28
N VAL A 61 -19.13 -18.78 -5.50
CA VAL A 61 -19.50 -18.27 -6.83
C VAL A 61 -18.62 -17.12 -7.30
N SER A 62 -17.89 -16.48 -6.39
CA SER A 62 -16.88 -15.46 -6.70
C SER A 62 -15.89 -15.36 -5.54
N GLU A 63 -14.64 -15.01 -5.86
CA GLU A 63 -13.57 -14.83 -4.90
C GLU A 63 -12.74 -13.60 -5.28
N LYS A 64 -12.21 -12.91 -4.27
CA LYS A 64 -11.15 -11.92 -4.40
C LYS A 64 -10.17 -12.09 -3.25
N SER A 65 -8.88 -12.03 -3.55
CA SER A 65 -7.81 -12.07 -2.57
C SER A 65 -6.80 -10.97 -2.84
N GLY A 66 -5.98 -10.67 -1.83
CA GLY A 66 -4.88 -9.74 -1.98
C GLY A 66 -4.13 -9.57 -0.68
N ARG A 67 -3.38 -8.47 -0.58
CA ARG A 67 -2.61 -8.11 0.60
C ARG A 67 -3.10 -6.80 1.19
N ILE A 68 -2.89 -6.65 2.49
CA ILE A 68 -3.13 -5.40 3.21
C ILE A 68 -2.02 -5.18 4.25
N ALA A 69 -1.77 -3.92 4.57
CA ALA A 69 -0.87 -3.49 5.62
C ALA A 69 -1.60 -2.62 6.64
N PHE A 70 -1.32 -2.83 7.92
CA PHE A 70 -1.80 -1.95 8.98
C PHE A 70 -0.80 -0.83 9.21
N ARG A 71 -1.24 0.41 8.97
CA ARG A 71 -0.44 1.63 9.19
C ARG A 71 -1.33 2.86 9.22
N GLU A 72 -0.96 3.80 10.05
CA GLU A 72 -1.49 5.16 10.05
C GLU A 72 -0.53 6.08 9.30
N VAL A 73 -1.06 6.89 8.38
CA VAL A 73 -0.32 7.91 7.64
C VAL A 73 -0.96 9.26 7.96
N LYS A 74 -0.15 10.22 8.42
CA LYS A 74 -0.57 11.59 8.71
C LYS A 74 0.38 12.57 8.05
N LEU A 75 -0.15 13.69 7.57
CA LEU A 75 0.61 14.84 7.14
C LEU A 75 0.42 15.94 8.19
N LEU A 76 1.51 16.43 8.77
CA LEU A 76 1.48 17.56 9.69
C LEU A 76 1.77 18.84 8.94
N GLU A 77 0.74 19.68 8.83
CA GLU A 77 0.76 21.00 8.19
C GLU A 77 0.67 22.12 9.24
N GLU A 78 1.50 22.02 10.28
CA GLU A 78 1.54 23.02 11.36
C GLU A 78 2.60 24.10 11.04
N PRO A 79 2.34 25.39 11.31
CA PRO A 79 3.35 26.43 11.12
C PRO A 79 4.61 26.15 11.94
N LYS A 80 5.78 26.09 11.29
CA LYS A 80 7.08 26.00 11.96
C LYS A 80 7.51 27.35 12.54
N ASN A 81 7.09 28.43 11.90
CA ASN A 81 7.22 29.82 12.38
C ASN A 81 6.24 30.72 11.61
N SER A 82 6.35 32.04 11.79
CA SER A 82 5.49 33.05 11.15
C SER A 82 5.51 33.05 9.61
N SER A 83 6.47 32.37 8.98
CA SER A 83 6.71 32.44 7.54
C SER A 83 6.88 31.06 6.88
N VAL A 84 6.81 29.97 7.63
CA VAL A 84 7.03 28.60 7.13
C VAL A 84 5.95 27.66 7.65
N LEU A 85 5.23 27.01 6.73
CA LEU A 85 4.33 25.90 7.02
C LEU A 85 5.12 24.60 7.11
N GLY A 86 4.82 23.76 8.10
CA GLY A 86 5.33 22.40 8.19
C GLY A 86 4.71 21.53 7.10
N TYR A 87 5.45 20.49 6.70
CA TYR A 87 4.98 19.48 5.76
C TYR A 87 5.68 18.17 6.08
N ASP A 88 5.41 17.66 7.30
CA ASP A 88 6.11 16.50 7.84
C ASP A 88 5.21 15.26 7.74
N PHE A 89 5.73 14.17 7.17
CA PHE A 89 5.03 12.89 7.13
C PHE A 89 5.21 12.13 8.44
N LEU A 90 4.11 11.65 9.00
CA LEU A 90 4.08 10.79 10.18
C LEU A 90 3.54 9.42 9.79
N ILE A 91 4.34 8.39 10.05
CA ILE A 91 3.95 6.99 9.87
C ILE A 91 3.90 6.32 11.24
N ASN A 92 2.72 5.85 11.62
CA ASN A 92 2.45 5.27 12.95
C ASN A 92 2.94 6.18 14.08
N GLY A 93 2.66 7.49 13.97
CA GLY A 93 3.05 8.52 14.93
C GLY A 93 4.52 8.97 14.88
N LYS A 94 5.38 8.37 14.04
CA LYS A 94 6.80 8.74 13.93
C LYS A 94 7.03 9.66 12.73
N LYS A 95 7.74 10.77 12.93
CA LYS A 95 8.20 11.64 11.82
C LYS A 95 9.17 10.87 10.91
N VAL A 96 8.88 10.83 9.62
CA VAL A 96 9.69 10.18 8.60
C VAL A 96 10.32 11.24 7.72
N TYR A 97 11.66 11.31 7.73
CA TYR A 97 12.39 12.11 6.76
C TYR A 97 12.33 11.46 5.38
N ILE A 98 11.76 12.17 4.41
CA ILE A 98 11.53 11.67 3.05
C ILE A 98 12.83 11.71 2.26
N LYS A 99 13.19 10.57 1.68
CA LYS A 99 14.32 10.40 0.76
C LYS A 99 13.78 9.68 -0.46
N GLY A 100 13.90 10.29 -1.64
CA GLY A 100 13.20 9.76 -2.79
C GLY A 100 13.50 10.50 -4.08
N SER A 101 12.67 10.21 -5.07
CA SER A 101 12.68 10.83 -6.39
C SER A 101 11.25 10.87 -6.93
N ASP A 102 11.04 11.72 -7.93
CA ASP A 102 9.90 11.60 -8.83
C ASP A 102 10.05 10.34 -9.71
N TRP A 103 8.96 9.60 -9.83
CA TRP A 103 8.72 8.52 -10.76
C TRP A 103 7.96 9.09 -11.95
N VAL A 104 8.64 9.13 -13.09
CA VAL A 104 8.08 9.45 -14.40
C VAL A 104 7.93 8.16 -15.21
N PRO A 105 7.13 8.14 -16.29
CA PRO A 105 7.05 6.97 -17.14
C PRO A 105 8.44 6.53 -17.62
N ALA A 106 8.82 5.30 -17.30
CA ALA A 106 10.15 4.77 -17.61
C ALA A 106 10.35 4.47 -19.11
N GLU A 107 9.27 4.47 -19.88
CA GLU A 107 9.24 4.21 -21.32
C GLU A 107 8.28 5.18 -22.01
N CYS A 108 8.58 5.53 -23.27
CA CYS A 108 7.67 6.34 -24.10
C CYS A 108 6.43 5.56 -24.55
N PHE A 109 6.53 4.23 -24.64
CA PHE A 109 5.40 3.34 -24.90
C PHE A 109 5.09 2.54 -23.63
N PHE A 110 4.08 2.96 -22.88
CA PHE A 110 3.77 2.39 -21.56
C PHE A 110 3.52 0.87 -21.60
N GLY A 111 2.95 0.36 -22.69
CA GLY A 111 2.71 -1.08 -22.88
C GLY A 111 3.97 -1.95 -22.97
N CYS A 112 5.15 -1.35 -23.17
CA CYS A 112 6.43 -2.05 -23.23
C CYS A 112 7.11 -2.19 -21.85
N MET A 113 6.47 -1.69 -20.78
CA MET A 113 6.95 -1.88 -19.42
C MET A 113 6.71 -3.33 -18.95
N THR A 114 7.80 -4.07 -18.76
CA THR A 114 7.78 -5.45 -18.24
C THR A 114 7.95 -5.46 -16.73
N ASP A 115 7.55 -6.55 -16.09
CA ASP A 115 7.65 -6.72 -14.64
C ASP A 115 9.10 -6.66 -14.16
N GLU A 116 10.04 -7.19 -14.93
CA GLU A 116 11.48 -7.15 -14.63
C GLU A 116 12.03 -5.73 -14.66
N LYS A 117 11.49 -4.84 -15.51
CA LYS A 117 11.86 -3.42 -15.52
C LYS A 117 11.37 -2.73 -14.24
N TYR A 118 10.12 -2.97 -13.82
CA TYR A 118 9.63 -2.45 -12.54
C TYR A 118 10.49 -2.95 -11.37
N GLU A 119 10.75 -4.25 -11.30
CA GLU A 119 11.58 -4.85 -10.26
C GLU A 119 12.98 -4.22 -10.22
N LYS A 120 13.61 -4.05 -11.39
CA LYS A 120 14.92 -3.43 -11.49
C LYS A 120 14.92 -1.99 -10.96
N LEU A 121 13.93 -1.19 -11.37
CA LEU A 121 13.84 0.24 -11.02
C LEU A 121 13.49 0.45 -9.55
N VAL A 122 12.51 -0.29 -9.01
CA VAL A 122 12.17 -0.23 -7.58
C VAL A 122 13.34 -0.71 -6.73
N ARG A 123 14.02 -1.80 -7.12
CA ARG A 123 15.22 -2.27 -6.41
C ARG A 123 16.37 -1.26 -6.46
N LEU A 124 16.49 -0.47 -7.53
CA LEU A 124 17.45 0.64 -7.60
C LEU A 124 17.11 1.71 -6.56
N ALA A 125 15.85 2.12 -6.45
CA ALA A 125 15.38 3.08 -5.44
C ALA A 125 15.67 2.57 -4.01
N VAL A 126 15.36 1.30 -3.73
CA VAL A 126 15.62 0.64 -2.44
C VAL A 126 17.11 0.64 -2.09
N ARG A 127 17.97 0.27 -3.06
CA ARG A 127 19.44 0.33 -2.88
C ARG A 127 19.97 1.74 -2.69
N GLY A 128 19.27 2.75 -3.23
CA GLY A 128 19.53 4.16 -2.97
C GLY A 128 19.01 4.66 -1.62
N ASN A 129 18.49 3.77 -0.76
CA ASN A 129 17.86 4.09 0.51
C ASN A 129 16.67 5.06 0.39
N PHE A 130 15.98 5.04 -0.75
CA PHE A 130 14.75 5.80 -0.95
C PHE A 130 13.62 5.15 -0.16
N ASN A 131 12.84 5.97 0.54
CA ASN A 131 11.67 5.56 1.28
C ASN A 131 10.36 6.13 0.72
N MET A 132 10.43 6.93 -0.36
CA MET A 132 9.27 7.39 -1.10
C MET A 132 9.58 7.56 -2.58
N LEU A 133 8.60 7.28 -3.43
CA LEU A 133 8.57 7.68 -4.85
C LEU A 133 7.32 8.51 -5.11
N ARG A 134 7.46 9.64 -5.81
CA ARG A 134 6.32 10.44 -6.25
C ARG A 134 5.94 10.08 -7.66
N VAL A 135 4.78 9.45 -7.87
CA VAL A 135 4.23 9.22 -9.21
C VAL A 135 3.72 10.56 -9.74
N TRP A 136 4.49 11.16 -10.64
CA TRP A 136 4.25 12.49 -11.16
C TRP A 136 3.04 12.55 -12.11
N GLY A 137 2.23 13.61 -11.97
CA GLY A 137 0.93 13.76 -12.63
C GLY A 137 0.91 13.91 -14.16
N GLY A 138 2.04 14.11 -14.85
CA GLY A 138 2.02 14.09 -16.33
C GLY A 138 2.35 12.72 -16.93
N GLY A 139 2.43 11.68 -16.09
CA GLY A 139 2.57 10.29 -16.50
C GLY A 139 1.23 9.57 -16.58
N ASN A 140 1.21 8.35 -16.05
CA ASN A 140 0.03 7.50 -15.93
C ASN A 140 -0.10 6.98 -14.50
N PHE A 141 -1.32 6.58 -14.11
CA PHE A 141 -1.47 5.69 -12.96
C PHE A 141 -0.71 4.40 -13.26
N GLU A 142 0.14 3.97 -12.35
CA GLU A 142 0.99 2.82 -12.63
C GLU A 142 0.27 1.47 -12.58
N ARG A 143 0.92 0.43 -13.09
CA ARG A 143 0.46 -0.96 -12.96
C ARG A 143 0.53 -1.44 -11.51
N ASP A 144 -0.38 -2.34 -11.11
CA ASP A 144 -0.42 -2.95 -9.76
C ASP A 144 0.95 -3.45 -9.29
N LYS A 145 1.73 -4.06 -10.20
CA LYS A 145 3.10 -4.54 -9.94
C LYS A 145 4.02 -3.47 -9.32
N PHE A 146 3.91 -2.20 -9.73
CA PHE A 146 4.69 -1.12 -9.14
C PHE A 146 4.34 -0.91 -7.66
N TYR A 147 3.06 -0.83 -7.33
CA TYR A 147 2.59 -0.65 -5.95
C TYR A 147 2.89 -1.87 -5.10
N ASP A 148 2.71 -3.07 -5.65
CA ASP A 148 3.08 -4.33 -4.98
C ASP A 148 4.56 -4.36 -4.59
N LEU A 149 5.44 -3.94 -5.50
CA LEU A 149 6.88 -3.84 -5.20
C LEU A 149 7.17 -2.76 -4.17
N CYS A 150 6.46 -1.65 -4.19
CA CYS A 150 6.60 -0.59 -3.19
C CYS A 150 6.17 -1.07 -1.79
N ASP A 151 5.02 -1.76 -1.70
CA ASP A 151 4.51 -2.37 -0.48
C ASP A 151 5.51 -3.38 0.10
N GLU A 152 6.05 -4.27 -0.75
CA GLU A 152 7.01 -5.31 -0.38
C GLU A 152 8.37 -4.78 0.05
N ASN A 153 8.78 -3.60 -0.43
CA ASN A 153 10.11 -3.06 -0.18
C ASN A 153 10.10 -1.86 0.79
N GLY A 154 8.95 -1.52 1.38
CA GLY A 154 8.84 -0.41 2.32
C GLY A 154 8.99 0.96 1.65
N VAL A 155 8.64 1.11 0.37
CA VAL A 155 8.70 2.38 -0.36
C VAL A 155 7.32 3.02 -0.37
N MET A 156 7.19 4.21 0.21
CA MET A 156 5.93 4.96 0.16
C MET A 156 5.67 5.52 -1.23
N VAL A 157 4.40 5.72 -1.58
CA VAL A 157 4.01 6.34 -2.85
C VAL A 157 3.29 7.64 -2.58
N TRP A 158 3.82 8.74 -3.12
CA TRP A 158 3.07 9.98 -3.30
C TRP A 158 2.42 9.93 -4.68
N GLN A 159 1.10 9.82 -4.72
CA GLN A 159 0.35 9.72 -5.97
C GLN A 159 -0.28 11.06 -6.34
N ASP A 160 0.12 11.63 -7.48
CA ASP A 160 -0.62 12.74 -8.08
C ASP A 160 -1.88 12.23 -8.82
N PHE A 161 -2.86 13.09 -9.05
CA PHE A 161 -3.77 12.87 -10.17
C PHE A 161 -3.05 13.15 -11.49
N MET A 162 -3.54 12.58 -12.60
CA MET A 162 -2.88 12.70 -13.90
C MET A 162 -3.12 14.06 -14.58
N TYR A 163 -2.69 15.13 -13.91
CA TYR A 163 -2.68 16.52 -14.36
C TYR A 163 -1.35 17.17 -13.94
N ALA A 164 -0.72 17.91 -14.85
CA ALA A 164 0.57 18.58 -14.63
C ALA A 164 0.63 19.93 -15.35
#